data_AF-A0A1Q3JVZ0-F1
#
_entry.id   AF-A0A1Q3JVZ0-F1
#
_cell.length_a   1.000
_cell.length_b   1.000
_cell.length_c   1.000
_cell.angle_alpha   90.00
_cell.angle_beta   90.00
_cell.angle_gamma   90.00
#
_symmetry.space_group_name_H-M   'P 1'
#
loop_
_entity.id
_entity.type
_entity.pdbx_description
1 polymer ?
#
loop_
_entity_poly.entity_id
_entity_poly.type
_entity_poly.pdbx_seq_one_letter_code
_entity_poly.pdbx_strand_id
1 'polypeptide(L)'
;MSKAPSKEESRNRIVAVTLDEESIGRSGPDIEHERAVAIYDLVEKNLFAPEGAAGGPFTLHIAITGNRLMFDIRREDGAPVVTHLLSLTPFRRIVKDYFMICDSYYQAIRTATPDRIEAIDMGRRGIHDEGSRTLQERLSGKVRVDFETARRLFTLISVLHWKG
;
A
#
# COMPACT_ATOMS: atom_id res chain seq x y z
N MET A 1 -26.08 13.49 11.04
CA MET A 1 -25.30 13.37 12.29
C MET A 1 -24.55 12.06 12.23
N SER A 2 -23.22 12.06 12.08
CA SER A 2 -22.46 10.81 12.07
C SER A 2 -22.27 10.33 13.52
N LYS A 3 -22.73 9.12 13.82
CA LYS A 3 -22.56 8.47 15.13
C LYS A 3 -21.05 8.30 15.38
N ALA A 4 -20.59 8.59 16.60
CA ALA A 4 -19.20 8.34 16.97
C ALA A 4 -18.89 6.84 16.74
N PRO A 5 -17.72 6.51 16.15
CA PRO A 5 -17.38 5.12 15.88
C PRO A 5 -17.37 4.29 17.17
N SER A 6 -17.84 3.05 17.11
CA SER A 6 -17.83 2.17 18.27
C SER A 6 -16.39 1.87 18.73
N LYS A 7 -16.19 1.45 19.99
CA LYS A 7 -14.86 1.01 20.48
C LYS A 7 -14.24 -0.12 19.65
N GLU A 8 -15.07 -0.90 18.96
CA GLU A 8 -14.62 -1.95 18.04
C GLU A 8 -14.16 -1.37 16.70
N GLU A 9 -14.87 -0.36 16.18
CA GLU A 9 -14.45 0.37 14.98
C GLU A 9 -13.15 1.15 15.22
N SER A 10 -12.93 1.70 16.42
CA SER A 10 -11.67 2.38 16.76
C SER A 10 -10.46 1.45 16.79
N ARG A 11 -10.67 0.13 16.87
CA ARG A 11 -9.59 -0.87 16.84
C ARG A 11 -9.35 -1.46 15.45
N ASN A 12 -10.15 -1.12 14.45
CA ASN A 12 -9.95 -1.58 13.08
C ASN A 12 -8.80 -0.84 12.41
N ARG A 13 -7.58 -1.25 12.76
CA ARG A 13 -6.34 -0.69 12.23
C ARG A 13 -5.22 -1.71 12.20
N ILE A 14 -4.26 -1.48 11.31
CA ILE A 14 -2.96 -2.11 11.30
C ILE A 14 -2.09 -1.43 12.37
N VAL A 15 -1.40 -2.23 13.18
CA VAL A 15 -0.40 -1.77 14.18
C VAL A 15 1.02 -2.21 13.84
N ALA A 16 1.18 -3.18 12.95
CA ALA A 16 2.49 -3.61 12.45
C ALA A 16 2.37 -4.11 11.02
N VAL A 17 3.39 -3.82 10.20
CA VAL A 17 3.54 -4.35 8.85
C VAL A 17 4.90 -5.03 8.74
N THR A 18 4.94 -6.22 8.16
CA THR A 18 6.18 -6.92 7.80
C THR A 18 6.17 -7.30 6.34
N LEU A 19 7.36 -7.37 5.75
CA LEU A 19 7.56 -7.78 4.36
C LEU A 19 8.31 -9.10 4.35
N ASP A 20 7.89 -10.02 3.49
CA ASP A 20 8.58 -11.28 3.27
C ASP A 20 9.86 -11.06 2.44
N GLU A 21 11.02 -11.13 3.09
CA GLU A 21 12.31 -10.91 2.42
C GLU A 21 12.59 -11.91 1.30
N GLU A 22 12.11 -13.15 1.42
CA GLU A 22 12.38 -14.20 0.43
C GLU A 22 11.69 -13.94 -0.90
N SER A 23 10.41 -13.53 -0.87
CA SER A 23 9.63 -13.28 -2.08
C SER A 23 9.74 -11.86 -2.63
N ILE A 24 9.95 -10.86 -1.78
CA ILE A 24 10.07 -9.46 -2.19
C ILE A 24 11.52 -9.11 -2.54
N GLY A 25 12.48 -9.81 -1.95
CA GLY A 25 13.90 -9.54 -2.13
C GLY A 25 14.39 -8.34 -1.33
N ARG A 26 15.69 -8.38 -1.00
CA ARG A 26 16.41 -7.27 -0.37
C ARG A 26 16.69 -6.18 -1.40
N SER A 27 16.50 -4.94 -0.98
CA SER A 27 16.77 -3.77 -1.81
C SER A 27 17.94 -2.93 -1.28
N GLY A 28 18.37 -1.94 -2.06
CA GLY A 28 19.38 -0.98 -1.61
C GLY A 28 18.86 -0.08 -0.47
N PRO A 29 19.75 0.62 0.25
CA PRO A 29 19.39 1.44 1.42
C PRO A 29 18.27 2.45 1.16
N ASP A 30 18.24 3.07 -0.02
CA ASP A 30 17.23 4.07 -0.39
C ASP A 30 15.81 3.45 -0.44
N ILE A 31 15.69 2.24 -1.02
CA ILE A 31 14.40 1.54 -1.12
C ILE A 31 13.96 1.03 0.25
N GLU A 32 14.88 0.53 1.07
CA GLU A 32 14.56 0.11 2.45
C GLU A 32 14.11 1.31 3.30
N HIS A 33 14.70 2.49 3.08
CA HIS A 33 14.24 3.73 3.70
C HIS A 33 12.83 4.10 3.23
N GLU A 34 12.54 4.06 1.93
CA GLU A 34 11.19 4.32 1.39
C GLU A 34 10.14 3.33 1.94
N ARG A 35 10.49 2.04 2.05
CA ARG A 35 9.64 1.02 2.68
C ARG A 35 9.36 1.35 4.14
N ALA A 36 10.38 1.72 4.91
CA ALA A 36 10.24 2.07 6.32
C ALA A 36 9.32 3.29 6.51
N VAL A 37 9.49 4.33 5.69
CA VAL A 37 8.62 5.52 5.70
C VAL A 37 7.18 5.15 5.35
N ALA A 38 6.96 4.37 4.29
CA ALA A 38 5.63 3.95 3.89
C ALA A 38 4.92 3.07 4.94
N ILE A 39 5.68 2.18 5.62
CA ILE A 39 5.17 1.37 6.73
C ILE A 39 4.81 2.27 7.92
N TYR A 40 5.67 3.22 8.27
CA TYR A 40 5.41 4.15 9.37
C TYR A 40 4.12 4.94 9.11
N ASP A 41 3.99 5.55 7.93
CA ASP A 41 2.82 6.33 7.54
C ASP A 41 1.52 5.49 7.56
N LEU A 42 1.61 4.22 7.15
CA LEU A 42 0.50 3.27 7.18
C LEU A 42 0.09 2.92 8.61
N VAL A 43 1.04 2.59 9.48
CA VAL A 43 0.76 2.21 10.87
C VAL A 43 0.21 3.39 11.68
N GLU A 44 0.72 4.60 11.42
CA GLU A 44 0.31 5.81 12.13
C GLU A 44 -1.17 6.14 11.93
N LYS A 45 -1.67 6.06 10.69
CA LYS A 45 -3.06 6.37 10.38
C LYS A 45 -3.63 5.48 9.29
N ASN A 46 -4.53 4.60 9.70
CA ASN A 46 -5.27 3.74 8.80
C ASN A 46 -6.63 3.32 9.37
N LEU A 47 -7.52 2.93 8.47
CA LEU A 47 -8.73 2.18 8.72
C LEU A 47 -8.61 0.84 8.00
N PHE A 48 -8.54 -0.24 8.77
CA PHE A 48 -8.34 -1.58 8.24
C PHE A 48 -9.23 -2.58 8.96
N ALA A 49 -10.29 -3.02 8.30
CA ALA A 49 -11.29 -3.92 8.86
C ALA A 49 -11.50 -5.14 7.94
N PRO A 50 -10.81 -6.27 8.19
CA PRO A 50 -11.07 -7.53 7.50
C PRO A 50 -12.52 -7.96 7.69
N GLU A 51 -13.13 -8.47 6.63
CA GLU A 51 -14.51 -8.95 6.67
C GLU A 51 -14.63 -10.18 7.58
N GLY A 52 -15.69 -10.22 8.39
CA GLY A 52 -15.91 -11.29 9.37
C GLY A 52 -15.05 -11.20 10.64
N ALA A 53 -14.10 -10.27 10.74
CA ALA A 53 -13.33 -10.07 11.96
C ALA A 53 -14.12 -9.27 13.00
N ALA A 54 -14.17 -9.75 14.25
CA ALA A 54 -14.83 -9.08 15.39
C ALA A 54 -14.06 -7.86 15.94
N GLY A 55 -13.27 -7.18 15.10
CA GLY A 55 -12.41 -6.05 15.49
C GLY A 55 -10.92 -6.38 15.67
N GLY A 56 -10.08 -5.35 15.50
CA GLY A 56 -8.61 -5.42 15.57
C GLY A 56 -8.02 -5.12 16.97
N PRO A 57 -6.74 -4.67 17.06
CA PRO A 57 -5.85 -4.31 15.96
C PRO A 57 -5.31 -5.54 15.22
N PHE A 58 -4.76 -5.28 14.04
CA PHE A 58 -4.22 -6.30 13.14
C PHE A 58 -2.75 -6.07 12.85
N THR A 59 -2.03 -7.15 12.58
CA THR A 59 -0.72 -7.11 11.93
C THR A 59 -0.88 -7.58 10.49
N LEU A 60 -0.20 -6.92 9.55
CA LEU A 60 -0.22 -7.26 8.14
C LEU A 60 1.15 -7.77 7.72
N HIS A 61 1.22 -9.01 7.25
CA HIS A 61 2.39 -9.53 6.57
C HIS A 61 2.15 -9.55 5.06
N ILE A 62 3.07 -8.97 4.30
CA ILE A 62 2.98 -8.84 2.84
C ILE A 62 4.04 -9.71 2.19
N ALA A 63 3.62 -10.56 1.25
CA ALA A 63 4.52 -11.37 0.44
C ALA A 63 4.07 -11.37 -1.03
N ILE A 64 4.93 -11.90 -1.90
CA ILE A 64 4.61 -12.13 -3.32
C ILE A 64 4.62 -13.63 -3.60
N THR A 65 3.54 -14.13 -4.19
CA THR A 65 3.43 -15.54 -4.56
C THR A 65 3.06 -15.65 -6.04
N GLY A 66 4.06 -15.94 -6.87
CA GLY A 66 3.92 -15.87 -8.33
C GLY A 66 3.54 -14.45 -8.76
N ASN A 67 2.40 -14.29 -9.42
CA ASN A 67 1.87 -12.98 -9.85
C ASN A 67 0.76 -12.47 -8.91
N ARG A 68 0.86 -12.76 -7.61
CA ARG A 68 -0.13 -12.35 -6.60
C ARG A 68 0.55 -11.70 -5.40
N LEU A 69 -0.09 -10.64 -4.90
CA LEU A 69 0.23 -9.99 -3.64
C LEU A 69 -0.54 -10.69 -2.53
N MET A 70 0.17 -11.24 -1.56
CA MET A 70 -0.40 -11.89 -0.39
C MET A 70 -0.52 -10.88 0.75
N PHE A 71 -1.73 -10.77 1.32
CA PHE A 71 -1.99 -10.13 2.60
C PHE A 71 -2.29 -11.23 3.61
N ASP A 72 -1.31 -11.56 4.47
CA ASP A 72 -1.56 -12.40 5.64
C ASP A 72 -1.91 -11.50 6.83
N ILE A 73 -3.15 -11.60 7.29
CA ILE A 73 -3.72 -10.72 8.31
C ILE A 73 -3.87 -11.53 9.60
N ARG A 74 -3.26 -11.02 10.66
CA ARG A 74 -3.27 -11.64 11.99
C ARG A 74 -3.69 -10.64 13.05
N ARG A 75 -4.05 -11.14 14.22
CA ARG A 75 -4.20 -10.34 15.43
C ARG A 75 -2.83 -10.00 16.00
N GLU A 76 -2.78 -9.01 16.90
CA GLU A 76 -1.57 -8.57 17.59
C GLU A 76 -0.86 -9.67 18.39
N ASP A 77 -1.61 -10.66 18.88
CA ASP A 77 -1.08 -11.86 19.55
C ASP A 77 -0.55 -12.94 18.57
N GLY A 78 -0.59 -12.66 17.26
CA GLY A 78 -0.16 -13.57 16.19
C GLY A 78 -1.23 -14.55 15.71
N ALA A 79 -2.43 -14.56 16.33
CA ALA A 79 -3.51 -15.44 15.91
C ALA A 79 -3.96 -15.14 14.47
N PRO A 80 -4.07 -16.15 13.59
CA PRO A 80 -4.47 -15.94 12.20
C PRO A 80 -5.91 -15.42 12.11
N VAL A 81 -6.14 -14.45 11.22
CA VAL A 81 -7.49 -13.95 10.90
C VAL A 81 -7.88 -14.45 9.51
N VAL A 82 -7.14 -14.04 8.48
CA VAL A 82 -7.40 -14.42 7.09
C VAL A 82 -6.19 -14.13 6.22
N THR A 83 -6.03 -14.89 5.14
CA THR A 83 -5.05 -14.61 4.09
C THR A 83 -5.76 -14.31 2.78
N HIS A 84 -5.38 -13.22 2.11
CA HIS A 84 -5.90 -12.84 0.79
C HIS A 84 -4.79 -12.82 -0.26
N LEU A 85 -5.07 -13.42 -1.43
CA LEU A 85 -4.18 -13.38 -2.59
C LEU A 85 -4.77 -12.49 -3.69
N LEU A 86 -4.24 -11.29 -3.84
CA LEU A 86 -4.67 -10.31 -4.83
C LEU A 86 -3.86 -10.48 -6.11
N SER A 87 -4.52 -10.58 -7.26
CA SER A 87 -3.83 -10.59 -8.56
C SER A 87 -3.07 -9.28 -8.77
N LEU A 88 -1.81 -9.35 -9.19
CA LEU A 88 -1.01 -8.19 -9.55
C LEU A 88 -1.30 -7.67 -10.97
N THR A 89 -2.00 -8.45 -11.80
CA THR A 89 -2.30 -8.09 -13.20
C THR A 89 -2.96 -6.71 -13.37
N PRO A 90 -3.96 -6.30 -12.56
CA PRO A 90 -4.57 -4.97 -12.67
C PRO A 90 -3.60 -3.82 -12.43
N PHE A 91 -2.51 -4.04 -11.69
CA PHE A 91 -1.54 -3.01 -11.33
C PHE A 91 -0.42 -2.85 -12.36
N ARG A 92 -0.28 -3.79 -13.31
CA ARG A 92 0.86 -3.80 -14.27
C ARG A 92 1.00 -2.49 -15.04
N ARG A 93 -0.10 -1.94 -15.56
CA ARG A 93 -0.09 -0.66 -16.28
C ARG A 93 0.31 0.48 -15.35
N ILE A 94 -0.31 0.57 -14.17
CA ILE A 94 -0.09 1.62 -13.18
C ILE A 94 1.37 1.65 -12.72
N VAL A 95 1.96 0.48 -12.47
CA VAL A 95 3.36 0.34 -12.09
C VAL A 95 4.30 0.73 -13.23
N LYS A 96 3.97 0.36 -14.47
CA LYS A 96 4.74 0.82 -15.65
C LYS A 96 4.72 2.34 -15.77
N ASP A 97 3.55 2.96 -15.64
CA ASP A 97 3.39 4.41 -15.71
C ASP A 97 4.13 5.10 -14.55
N TYR A 98 4.13 4.48 -13.36
CA TYR A 98 4.93 4.93 -12.22
C TYR A 98 6.43 4.96 -12.52
N PHE A 99 6.99 3.90 -13.12
CA PHE A 99 8.40 3.89 -13.49
C PHE A 99 8.74 4.98 -14.52
N MET A 100 7.86 5.21 -15.50
CA MET A 100 8.05 6.26 -16.49
C MET A 100 8.03 7.66 -15.88
N ILE A 101 7.16 7.89 -14.88
CA ILE A 101 7.09 9.21 -14.23
C ILE A 101 8.28 9.47 -13.30
N CYS A 102 8.78 8.43 -12.61
CA CYS A 102 9.98 8.52 -11.78
C CYS A 102 11.23 8.84 -12.61
N ASP A 103 11.38 8.21 -13.79
CA ASP A 103 12.46 8.56 -14.72
C ASP A 103 12.31 10.01 -15.22
N SER A 104 11.09 10.41 -15.60
CA SER A 104 10.81 11.80 -16.01
C SER A 104 11.15 12.82 -14.92
N TYR A 105 10.84 12.50 -13.65
CA TYR A 105 11.19 13.32 -12.50
C TYR A 105 12.70 13.44 -12.32
N TYR A 106 13.43 12.33 -12.41
CA TYR A 106 14.89 12.31 -12.26
C TYR A 106 15.59 13.14 -13.34
N GLN A 107 15.11 13.10 -14.59
CA GLN A 107 15.63 13.96 -15.65
C GLN A 107 15.28 15.44 -15.42
N ALA A 108 14.07 15.71 -14.93
CA ALA A 108 13.57 17.06 -14.74
C ALA A 108 14.22 17.79 -13.55
N ILE A 109 14.42 17.14 -12.40
CA ILE A 109 14.87 17.82 -11.17
C ILE A 109 16.22 18.53 -11.32
N ARG A 110 17.05 18.11 -12.27
CA ARG A 110 18.37 18.72 -12.53
C ARG A 110 18.31 20.00 -13.36
N THR A 111 17.31 20.17 -14.23
CA THR A 111 17.35 21.17 -15.30
C THR A 111 16.00 21.83 -15.63
N ALA A 112 14.88 21.30 -15.13
CA ALA A 112 13.55 21.75 -15.49
C ALA A 112 13.10 22.97 -14.66
N THR A 113 12.13 23.70 -15.21
CA THR A 113 11.46 24.78 -14.51
C THR A 113 10.58 24.25 -13.37
N PRO A 114 10.31 25.05 -12.32
CA PRO A 114 9.40 24.68 -11.24
C PRO A 114 8.04 24.17 -11.74
N ASP A 115 7.42 24.88 -12.70
CA ASP A 115 6.12 24.49 -13.29
C ASP A 115 6.15 23.08 -13.90
N ARG A 116 7.27 22.70 -14.53
CA ARG A 116 7.44 21.38 -15.12
C ARG A 116 7.62 20.30 -14.06
N ILE A 117 8.31 20.61 -12.96
CA ILE A 117 8.44 19.71 -11.80
C ILE A 117 7.07 19.51 -11.16
N GLU A 118 6.30 20.58 -10.96
CA GLU A 118 4.94 20.51 -10.41
C GLU A 118 4.01 19.66 -11.30
N ALA A 119 4.08 19.82 -12.62
CA ALA A 119 3.30 19.00 -13.56
C ALA A 119 3.63 17.50 -13.45
N ILE A 120 4.91 17.16 -13.28
CA ILE A 120 5.33 15.77 -13.05
C ILE A 120 4.82 15.26 -11.71
N ASP A 121 4.91 16.07 -10.64
CA ASP A 121 4.39 15.71 -9.32
C ASP A 121 2.87 15.53 -9.30
N MET A 122 2.14 16.33 -10.06
CA MET A 122 0.70 16.14 -10.28
C MET A 122 0.42 14.80 -10.96
N GLY A 123 1.16 14.47 -12.03
CA GLY A 123 1.03 13.17 -12.71
C GLY A 123 1.33 12.00 -11.77
N ARG A 124 2.39 12.11 -10.96
CA ARG A 124 2.76 11.10 -9.96
C ARG A 124 1.64 10.88 -8.95
N ARG A 125 1.04 11.96 -8.44
CA ARG A 125 -0.12 11.87 -7.54
C ARG A 125 -1.30 11.16 -8.18
N GLY A 126 -1.57 11.45 -9.46
CA GLY A 126 -2.62 10.79 -10.23
C GLY A 126 -2.42 9.27 -10.37
N ILE A 127 -1.19 8.82 -10.61
CA ILE A 127 -0.85 7.38 -10.68
C ILE A 127 -1.10 6.71 -9.33
N HIS A 128 -0.68 7.33 -8.22
CA HIS A 128 -0.97 6.81 -6.89
C HIS A 128 -2.48 6.76 -6.62
N ASP A 129 -3.26 7.77 -7.04
CA ASP A 129 -4.71 7.75 -6.88
C ASP A 129 -5.37 6.62 -7.66
N GLU A 130 -4.94 6.38 -8.91
CA GLU A 130 -5.44 5.26 -9.73
C GLU A 130 -5.10 3.90 -9.10
N GLY A 131 -3.87 3.73 -8.63
CA GLY A 131 -3.43 2.53 -7.93
C GLY A 131 -4.20 2.29 -6.63
N SER A 132 -4.49 3.36 -5.89
CA SER A 132 -5.25 3.32 -4.64
C SER A 132 -6.70 2.88 -4.88
N ARG A 133 -7.37 3.44 -5.89
CA ARG A 133 -8.74 3.01 -6.25
C ARG A 133 -8.77 1.55 -6.68
N THR A 134 -7.83 1.17 -7.55
CA THR A 134 -7.68 -0.23 -7.99
C THR A 134 -7.50 -1.16 -6.79
N LEU A 135 -6.62 -0.81 -5.84
CA LEU A 135 -6.41 -1.59 -4.63
C LEU A 135 -7.67 -1.69 -3.77
N GLN A 136 -8.37 -0.58 -3.57
CA GLN A 136 -9.61 -0.54 -2.81
C GLN A 136 -10.69 -1.44 -3.44
N GLU A 137 -10.82 -1.43 -4.77
CA GLU A 137 -11.72 -2.34 -5.50
C GLU A 137 -11.32 -3.81 -5.32
N ARG A 138 -10.01 -4.12 -5.37
CA ARG A 138 -9.51 -5.49 -5.15
C ARG A 138 -9.76 -5.97 -3.72
N LEU A 139 -9.73 -5.08 -2.74
CA LEU A 139 -9.99 -5.34 -1.33
C LEU A 139 -11.48 -5.34 -0.97
N SER A 140 -12.35 -4.81 -1.84
CA SER A 140 -13.79 -4.84 -1.64
C SER A 140 -14.30 -6.28 -1.39
N GLY A 141 -15.16 -6.43 -0.39
CA GLY A 141 -15.65 -7.73 0.11
C GLY A 141 -14.58 -8.62 0.74
N LYS A 142 -13.46 -8.05 1.20
CA LYS A 142 -12.35 -8.77 1.87
C LYS A 142 -11.82 -7.98 3.05
N VAL A 143 -11.42 -6.73 2.79
CA VAL A 143 -10.94 -5.79 3.80
C VAL A 143 -11.49 -4.42 3.47
N ARG A 144 -12.26 -3.87 4.40
CA ARG A 144 -12.72 -2.49 4.30
C ARG A 144 -11.58 -1.56 4.70
N VAL A 145 -11.23 -0.68 3.76
CA VAL A 145 -10.25 0.39 3.92
C VAL A 145 -10.83 1.71 3.40
N ASP A 146 -10.46 2.83 4.01
CA ASP A 146 -10.72 4.14 3.41
C ASP A 146 -9.69 4.44 2.31
N PHE A 147 -9.95 5.49 1.52
CA PHE A 147 -9.08 5.84 0.40
C PHE A 147 -7.66 6.21 0.85
N GLU A 148 -7.55 6.89 1.98
CA GLU A 148 -6.29 7.29 2.59
C GLU A 148 -5.42 6.08 3.01
N THR A 149 -6.05 5.03 3.51
CA THR A 149 -5.39 3.75 3.82
C THR A 149 -5.00 3.01 2.54
N ALA A 150 -5.90 2.99 1.54
CA ALA A 150 -5.58 2.40 0.24
C ALA A 150 -4.39 3.10 -0.42
N ARG A 151 -4.27 4.43 -0.27
CA ARG A 151 -3.13 5.22 -0.77
C ARG A 151 -1.83 4.92 -0.05
N ARG A 152 -1.84 4.76 1.27
CA ARG A 152 -0.66 4.34 2.05
C ARG A 152 -0.23 2.92 1.70
N LEU A 153 -1.19 1.98 1.61
CA LEU A 153 -0.93 0.62 1.15
C LEU A 153 -0.35 0.60 -0.27
N PHE A 154 -0.94 1.35 -1.20
CA PHE A 154 -0.44 1.40 -2.58
C PHE A 154 0.95 2.03 -2.67
N THR A 155 1.26 3.02 -1.83
CA THR A 155 2.60 3.61 -1.73
C THR A 155 3.63 2.55 -1.31
N LEU A 156 3.35 1.78 -0.26
CA LEU A 156 4.22 0.67 0.15
C LEU A 156 4.36 -0.38 -0.96
N ILE A 157 3.25 -0.75 -1.60
CA ILE A 157 3.21 -1.71 -2.71
C ILE A 157 4.12 -1.24 -3.86
N SER A 158 4.04 0.04 -4.24
CA SER A 158 4.83 0.58 -5.36
C SER A 158 6.35 0.49 -5.17
N VAL A 159 6.82 0.40 -3.91
CA VAL A 159 8.25 0.27 -3.56
C VAL A 159 8.65 -1.15 -3.16
N LEU A 160 7.81 -2.15 -3.45
CA LEU A 160 8.19 -3.57 -3.27
C LEU A 160 9.11 -4.09 -4.38
N HIS A 161 9.34 -3.32 -5.47
CA HIS A 161 10.23 -3.71 -6.57
C HIS A 161 9.92 -5.10 -7.16
N TRP A 162 8.65 -5.47 -7.30
CA TRP A 162 8.34 -6.72 -8.00
C TRP A 162 8.54 -6.56 -9.50
N LYS A 163 9.21 -7.54 -10.12
CA LYS A 163 9.29 -7.63 -11.58
C LYS A 163 7.96 -8.18 -12.07
N GLY A 164 7.19 -7.35 -12.77
CA GLY A 164 5.95 -7.73 -13.45
C GLY A 164 6.19 -8.51 -14.73
#